data_AF-A0A535UCH2-F1
#
_entry.id   AF-A0A535UCH2-F1
#
_cell.length_a   1.000
_cell.length_b   1.000
_cell.length_c   1.000
_cell.angle_alpha   90.00
_cell.angle_beta   90.00
_cell.angle_gamma   90.00
#
_symmetry.space_group_name_H-M   'P 1'
#
loop_
_entity.id
_entity.type
_entity.pdbx_description
1 polymer ?
#
loop_
_entity_poly.entity_id
_entity_poly.type
_entity_poly.pdbx_seq_one_letter_code
_entity_poly.pdbx_strand_id
1 'polypeptide(L)'
;MRRRLWALFGLAIVLVALALDVLNRYEPIGIDFHTYLAAARVGAEQGWSLIYDQRLVGIEQKSLVPDQIAQPFLSPPTDAWLTAPLVPLPYWVAYWVWAALTLAALVAALVWASLSHGLERWVVAGAAIAPWWVLHAVNLGQVAPLVAAGAVLATRLARERRDLTAGLALSLLYLKPNTALVIPFALLVAGRYRIFVSWAAVGIVIAVAAFGLMGSQGVSAYLSQLRGPLPEGANYLTLEGAFGVGGWVATAIRAVIVIVSIAAAFRLRHTPGLVIAVGAIASLLVVPYLHGSDLCLFGVAAWIVWEERTAMRWRVPIAAGWLVSTPYVNSTGFALRLNRWTLFEVALLVALAVVAFRPRREGPRRSASASES
;
A
#
# COMPACT_ATOMS: atom_id res chain seq x y z
N MET A 1 19.32 27.57 -13.12
CA MET A 1 19.27 28.10 -11.73
C MET A 1 17.88 27.95 -11.08
N ARG A 2 16.81 28.52 -11.65
CA ARG A 2 15.43 28.47 -11.12
C ARG A 2 14.90 27.07 -10.78
N ARG A 3 15.04 26.07 -11.68
CA ARG A 3 14.58 24.68 -11.43
C ARG A 3 15.30 24.00 -10.26
N ARG A 4 16.60 24.29 -10.07
CA ARG A 4 17.39 23.77 -8.96
C ARG A 4 16.98 24.40 -7.62
N LEU A 5 16.67 25.71 -7.63
CA LEU A 5 16.14 26.41 -6.45
C LEU A 5 14.79 25.84 -6.00
N TRP A 6 13.87 25.58 -6.93
CA TRP A 6 12.60 24.93 -6.61
C TRP A 6 12.76 23.51 -6.04
N ALA A 7 13.71 22.74 -6.57
CA ALA A 7 14.01 21.41 -6.02
C ALA A 7 14.61 21.48 -4.61
N LEU A 8 15.50 22.44 -4.34
CA LEU A 8 16.05 22.66 -2.99
C LEU A 8 14.97 23.10 -2.00
N PHE A 9 14.06 23.98 -2.42
CA PHE A 9 12.94 24.39 -1.60
C PHE A 9 12.00 23.22 -1.28
N GLY A 10 11.66 22.41 -2.29
CA GLY A 10 10.89 21.18 -2.09
C GLY A 10 11.59 20.18 -1.17
N LEU A 11 12.91 20.03 -1.29
CA LEU A 11 13.70 19.18 -0.39
C LEU A 11 13.62 19.69 1.06
N ALA A 12 13.77 21.00 1.28
CA ALA A 12 13.68 21.58 2.62
C ALA A 12 12.31 21.31 3.26
N ILE A 13 11.22 21.46 2.51
CA ILE A 13 9.86 21.14 2.99
C ILE A 13 9.76 19.68 3.40
N VAL A 14 10.23 18.77 2.55
CA VAL A 14 10.23 17.32 2.83
C VAL A 14 11.03 17.00 4.09
N LEU A 15 12.24 17.56 4.21
CA LEU A 15 13.11 17.31 5.36
C LEU A 15 12.49 17.81 6.67
N VAL A 16 11.85 18.99 6.64
CA VAL A 16 11.13 19.52 7.80
C VAL A 16 9.96 18.60 8.17
N ALA A 17 9.17 18.15 7.20
CA ALA A 17 8.05 17.24 7.46
C ALA A 17 8.52 15.92 8.10
N LEU A 18 9.57 15.31 7.55
CA LEU A 18 10.15 14.07 8.07
C LEU A 18 10.76 14.26 9.47
N ALA A 19 11.46 15.37 9.71
CA ALA A 19 12.03 15.67 11.02
C ALA A 19 10.93 15.82 12.08
N LEU A 20 9.82 16.52 11.75
CA LEU A 20 8.68 16.66 12.65
C LEU A 20 8.04 15.32 12.97
N ASP A 21 7.92 14.42 12.00
CA ASP A 21 7.35 13.07 12.21
C ASP A 21 8.24 12.22 13.14
N VAL A 22 9.57 12.33 12.99
CA VAL A 22 10.53 11.65 13.87
C VAL A 22 10.49 12.21 15.30
N LEU A 23 10.21 13.50 15.46
CA LEU A 23 10.06 14.16 16.77
C LEU A 23 8.71 13.85 17.41
N ASN A 24 7.63 13.77 16.62
CA ASN A 24 6.27 13.44 17.07
C ASN A 24 6.02 11.93 16.98
N ARG A 25 6.80 11.14 17.72
CA ARG A 25 6.63 9.68 17.72
C ARG A 25 5.24 9.30 18.24
N TYR A 26 4.53 8.50 17.45
CA TYR A 26 3.27 7.90 17.85
C TYR A 26 3.55 6.67 18.69
N GLU A 27 3.17 6.72 19.97
CA GLU A 27 3.07 5.53 20.82
C GLU A 27 1.71 4.84 20.60
N PRO A 28 1.62 3.50 20.68
CA PRO A 28 2.71 2.58 21.00
C PRO A 28 3.62 2.25 19.80
N ILE A 29 4.93 2.14 20.05
CA ILE A 29 5.92 1.71 19.06
C ILE A 29 5.98 0.17 18.94
N GLY A 30 6.02 -0.32 17.70
CA GLY A 30 6.29 -1.72 17.38
C GLY A 30 5.13 -2.69 17.66
N ILE A 31 3.92 -2.20 17.93
CA ILE A 31 2.79 -3.05 18.34
C ILE A 31 2.42 -4.14 17.32
N ASP A 32 2.50 -3.83 16.02
CA ASP A 32 2.20 -4.82 14.98
C ASP A 32 3.37 -5.79 14.80
N PHE A 33 4.60 -5.26 14.79
CA PHE A 33 5.80 -6.11 14.71
C PHE A 33 5.93 -7.08 15.89
N HIS A 34 5.51 -6.65 17.09
CA HIS A 34 5.43 -7.49 18.28
C HIS A 34 4.57 -8.73 18.07
N THR A 35 3.40 -8.52 17.45
CA THR A 35 2.47 -9.61 17.13
C THR A 35 3.08 -10.53 16.06
N TYR A 36 3.73 -9.97 15.04
CA TYR A 36 4.38 -10.76 13.97
C TYR A 36 5.53 -11.62 14.51
N LEU A 37 6.43 -11.02 15.29
CA LEU A 37 7.59 -11.71 15.84
C LEU A 37 7.19 -12.76 16.88
N ALA A 38 6.16 -12.48 17.70
CA ALA A 38 5.61 -13.46 18.63
C ALA A 38 5.03 -14.67 17.90
N ALA A 39 4.24 -14.46 16.84
CA ALA A 39 3.72 -15.55 16.01
C ALA A 39 4.85 -16.32 15.31
N ALA A 40 5.90 -15.62 14.86
CA ALA A 40 7.09 -16.25 14.30
C ALA A 40 7.84 -17.11 15.32
N ARG A 41 7.92 -16.67 16.58
CA ARG A 41 8.53 -17.44 17.68
C ARG A 41 7.73 -18.68 18.00
N VAL A 42 6.39 -18.58 18.09
CA VAL A 42 5.51 -19.77 18.21
C VAL A 42 5.78 -20.74 17.06
N GLY A 43 5.85 -20.24 15.83
CA GLY A 43 6.13 -21.05 14.64
C GLY A 43 7.47 -21.78 14.69
N ALA A 44 8.52 -21.08 15.13
CA ALA A 44 9.89 -21.60 15.21
C ALA A 44 10.11 -22.59 16.37
N GLU A 45 9.51 -22.33 17.53
CA GLU A 45 9.77 -23.09 18.77
C GLU A 45 8.74 -24.19 19.03
N GLN A 46 7.49 -24.00 18.60
CA GLN A 46 6.35 -24.87 18.93
C GLN A 46 5.69 -25.47 17.67
N GLY A 47 5.89 -24.85 16.51
CA GLY A 47 5.45 -25.35 15.21
C GLY A 47 4.52 -24.38 14.47
N TRP A 48 4.67 -24.31 13.15
CA TRP A 48 3.93 -23.40 12.28
C TRP A 48 2.41 -23.61 12.27
N SER A 49 1.92 -24.78 12.67
CA SER A 49 0.48 -25.05 12.85
C SER A 49 -0.16 -24.28 14.00
N LEU A 50 0.64 -23.77 14.95
CA LEU A 50 0.17 -23.12 16.18
C LEU A 50 0.22 -21.58 16.13
N ILE A 51 0.67 -20.97 15.03
CA ILE A 51 0.83 -19.50 14.93
C ILE A 51 -0.47 -18.70 15.09
N TYR A 52 -1.64 -19.36 14.99
CA TYR A 52 -2.95 -18.75 15.21
C TYR A 52 -3.59 -19.13 16.56
N ASP A 53 -2.89 -19.86 17.42
CA ASP A 53 -3.28 -20.01 18.82
C ASP A 53 -3.01 -18.68 19.56
N GLN A 54 -4.07 -17.92 19.77
CA GLN A 54 -3.99 -16.57 20.34
C GLN A 54 -3.45 -16.59 21.79
N ARG A 55 -3.59 -17.69 22.53
CA ARG A 55 -3.03 -17.83 23.87
C ARG A 55 -1.51 -17.99 23.80
N LEU A 56 -1.01 -18.85 22.91
CA LEU A 56 0.43 -19.04 22.72
C LEU A 56 1.10 -17.76 22.21
N VAL A 57 0.49 -17.11 21.21
CA VAL A 57 0.99 -15.82 20.70
C VAL A 57 0.95 -14.74 21.79
N GLY A 58 -0.09 -14.70 22.62
CA GLY A 58 -0.17 -13.77 23.75
C GLY A 58 0.91 -13.98 24.81
N ILE A 59 1.25 -15.24 25.12
CA ILE A 59 2.35 -15.59 26.03
C ILE A 59 3.67 -15.11 25.45
N GLU A 60 3.94 -15.37 24.16
CA GLU A 60 5.17 -14.93 23.52
C GLU A 60 5.27 -13.40 23.43
N GLN A 61 4.17 -12.71 23.18
CA GLN A 61 4.14 -11.25 23.25
C GLN A 61 4.59 -10.76 24.64
N LYS A 62 4.01 -11.30 25.72
CA LYS A 62 4.39 -10.91 27.09
C LYS A 62 5.81 -11.32 27.48
N SER A 63 6.33 -12.40 26.89
CA SER A 63 7.73 -12.81 27.05
C SER A 63 8.70 -11.82 26.36
N LEU A 64 8.36 -11.37 25.14
CA LEU A 64 9.19 -10.43 24.37
C LEU A 64 9.26 -9.04 25.00
N VAL A 65 8.10 -8.48 25.37
CA VAL A 65 7.98 -7.16 26.01
C VAL A 65 6.80 -7.19 27.01
N PRO A 66 7.06 -7.35 28.32
CA PRO A 66 6.01 -7.55 29.33
C PRO A 66 4.95 -6.44 29.38
N ASP A 67 5.40 -5.18 29.30
CA ASP A 67 4.53 -4.00 29.46
C ASP A 67 3.79 -3.61 28.18
N GLN A 68 4.16 -4.18 27.02
CA GLN A 68 3.52 -3.86 25.75
C GLN A 68 2.16 -4.56 25.61
N ILE A 69 1.19 -3.90 24.97
CA ILE A 69 -0.15 -4.44 24.75
C ILE A 69 -0.06 -5.68 23.86
N ALA A 70 -0.68 -6.77 24.28
CA ALA A 70 -0.81 -7.98 23.46
C ALA A 70 -2.03 -7.87 22.55
N GLN A 71 -1.87 -8.22 21.28
CA GLN A 71 -2.92 -8.19 20.27
C GLN A 71 -3.05 -9.56 19.59
N PRO A 72 -4.24 -9.89 19.05
CA PRO A 72 -4.40 -11.13 18.31
C PRO A 72 -3.62 -11.09 16.99
N PHE A 73 -3.01 -12.21 16.61
CA PHE A 73 -2.39 -12.38 15.30
C PHE A 73 -3.47 -12.71 14.25
N LEU A 74 -3.83 -11.70 13.46
CA LEU A 74 -4.84 -11.76 12.40
C LEU A 74 -4.25 -11.69 10.99
N SER A 75 -2.93 -11.50 10.90
CA SER A 75 -2.21 -11.35 9.63
C SER A 75 -2.11 -12.68 8.85
N PRO A 76 -1.86 -12.61 7.53
CA PRO A 76 -1.46 -13.78 6.76
C PRO A 76 -0.21 -14.44 7.35
N PRO A 77 -0.01 -15.76 7.15
CA PRO A 77 1.13 -16.47 7.75
C PRO A 77 2.48 -15.97 7.23
N THR A 78 2.49 -15.33 6.06
CA THR A 78 3.67 -14.69 5.46
C THR A 78 4.28 -13.63 6.36
N ASP A 79 3.52 -12.95 7.20
CA ASP A 79 4.04 -11.90 8.08
C ASP A 79 4.91 -12.51 9.19
N ALA A 80 4.48 -13.65 9.75
CA ALA A 80 5.28 -14.43 10.70
C ALA A 80 6.51 -15.04 10.00
N TRP A 81 6.37 -15.59 8.80
CA TRP A 81 7.51 -16.15 8.07
C TRP A 81 8.56 -15.10 7.71
N LEU A 82 8.12 -13.90 7.32
CA LEU A 82 9.00 -12.81 6.93
C LEU A 82 9.77 -12.23 8.13
N THR A 83 9.20 -12.31 9.33
CA THR A 83 9.84 -11.89 10.59
C THR A 83 10.63 -13.01 11.28
N ALA A 84 10.42 -14.27 10.91
CA ALA A 84 11.10 -15.44 11.48
C ALA A 84 12.63 -15.35 11.54
N PRO A 85 13.34 -14.83 10.50
CA PRO A 85 14.80 -14.67 10.56
C PRO A 85 15.28 -13.73 11.68
N LEU A 86 14.39 -12.90 12.23
CA LEU A 86 14.69 -11.93 13.30
C LEU A 86 14.43 -12.49 14.71
N VAL A 87 13.80 -13.67 14.83
CA VAL A 87 13.50 -14.32 16.13
C VAL A 87 14.73 -14.49 17.03
N PRO A 88 15.94 -14.81 16.53
CA PRO A 88 17.12 -14.95 17.39
C PRO A 88 17.62 -13.63 18.01
N LEU A 89 17.17 -12.48 17.53
CA LEU A 89 17.64 -11.18 17.98
C LEU A 89 16.85 -10.70 19.22
N PRO A 90 17.46 -9.87 20.08
CA PRO A 90 16.69 -9.13 21.09
C PRO A 90 15.58 -8.31 20.43
N TYR A 91 14.39 -8.27 21.04
CA TYR A 91 13.18 -7.69 20.45
C TYR A 91 13.40 -6.31 19.82
N TRP A 92 14.01 -5.37 20.57
CA TRP A 92 14.22 -4.01 20.08
C TRP A 92 15.20 -3.94 18.92
N VAL A 93 16.22 -4.82 18.88
CA VAL A 93 17.12 -4.92 17.74
C VAL A 93 16.38 -5.45 16.52
N ALA A 94 15.58 -6.51 16.68
CA ALA A 94 14.72 -7.06 15.64
C ALA A 94 13.78 -5.99 15.06
N TYR A 95 13.13 -5.21 15.95
CA TYR A 95 12.23 -4.13 15.58
C TYR A 95 12.93 -3.04 14.77
N TRP A 96 14.09 -2.53 15.21
CA TRP A 96 14.79 -1.46 14.48
C TRP A 96 15.33 -1.95 13.12
N VAL A 97 15.77 -3.20 13.04
CA VAL A 97 16.13 -3.83 11.76
C VAL A 97 14.92 -3.88 10.83
N TRP A 98 13.76 -4.30 11.33
CA TRP A 98 12.52 -4.34 10.58
C TRP A 98 12.06 -2.96 10.11
N ALA A 99 12.03 -1.97 11.01
CA ALA A 99 11.65 -0.60 10.70
C ALA A 99 12.57 0.01 9.62
N ALA A 100 13.90 -0.19 9.77
CA ALA A 100 14.87 0.28 8.78
C ALA A 100 14.68 -0.41 7.42
N LEU A 101 14.46 -1.73 7.40
CA LEU A 101 14.26 -2.52 6.19
C LEU A 101 13.00 -2.07 5.44
N THR A 102 11.87 -1.94 6.13
CA THR A 102 10.59 -1.57 5.51
C THR A 102 10.62 -0.16 4.92
N LEU A 103 11.18 0.81 5.65
CA LEU A 103 11.37 2.17 5.16
C LEU A 103 12.36 2.23 3.99
N ALA A 104 13.52 1.58 4.12
CA ALA A 104 14.54 1.56 3.08
C ALA A 104 14.03 0.89 1.80
N ALA A 105 13.27 -0.20 1.90
CA ALA A 105 12.65 -0.86 0.76
C ALA A 105 11.70 0.07 0.00
N LEU A 106 10.83 0.80 0.70
CA LEU A 106 9.91 1.76 0.09
C LEU A 106 10.66 2.93 -0.56
N VAL A 107 11.61 3.53 0.16
CA VAL A 107 12.40 4.66 -0.37
C VAL A 107 13.19 4.21 -1.59
N ALA A 108 13.89 3.08 -1.51
CA ALA A 108 14.65 2.53 -2.63
C ALA A 108 13.74 2.24 -3.82
N ALA A 109 12.55 1.68 -3.60
CA ALA A 109 11.57 1.44 -4.66
C ALA A 109 11.13 2.74 -5.34
N LEU A 110 10.72 3.76 -4.59
CA LEU A 110 10.29 5.08 -5.10
C LEU A 110 11.40 5.76 -5.91
N VAL A 111 12.59 5.80 -5.31
CA VAL A 111 13.78 6.43 -5.89
C VAL A 111 14.22 5.67 -7.14
N TRP A 112 14.19 4.35 -7.14
CA TRP A 112 14.50 3.57 -8.33
C TRP A 112 13.41 3.73 -9.39
N ALA A 113 12.13 3.64 -9.06
CA ALA A 113 11.02 3.66 -10.02
C ALA A 113 10.67 5.03 -10.63
N SER A 114 11.19 6.12 -10.08
CA SER A 114 10.89 7.48 -10.54
C SER A 114 11.37 7.71 -11.99
N LEU A 115 10.55 8.45 -12.74
CA LEU A 115 10.92 8.97 -14.06
C LEU A 115 11.66 10.32 -13.94
N SER A 116 11.68 10.91 -12.74
CA SER A 116 12.42 12.13 -12.45
C SER A 116 13.93 11.83 -12.25
N HIS A 117 14.78 12.83 -12.53
CA HIS A 117 16.23 12.68 -12.46
C HIS A 117 16.86 13.66 -11.45
N GLY A 118 18.08 13.34 -11.00
CA GLY A 118 18.84 14.19 -10.08
C GLY A 118 18.10 14.43 -8.76
N LEU A 119 18.14 15.68 -8.27
CA LEU A 119 17.52 16.06 -7.00
C LEU A 119 15.99 15.93 -7.01
N GLU A 120 15.34 16.18 -8.15
CA GLU A 120 13.87 16.11 -8.27
C GLU A 120 13.33 14.74 -7.89
N ARG A 121 14.06 13.67 -8.26
CA ARG A 121 13.74 12.29 -7.86
C ARG A 121 13.63 12.11 -6.35
N TRP A 122 14.58 12.66 -5.61
CA TRP A 122 14.62 12.58 -4.16
C TRP A 122 13.54 13.44 -3.50
N VAL A 123 13.26 14.61 -4.08
CA VAL A 123 12.16 15.48 -3.62
C VAL A 123 10.82 14.78 -3.78
N VAL A 124 10.56 14.17 -4.94
CA VAL A 124 9.28 13.50 -5.22
C VAL A 124 9.13 12.22 -4.39
N ALA A 125 10.19 11.41 -4.24
CA ALA A 125 10.16 10.25 -3.36
C ALA A 125 9.97 10.66 -1.89
N GLY A 126 10.67 11.71 -1.46
CA GLY A 126 10.53 12.31 -0.13
C GLY A 126 9.12 12.84 0.13
N ALA A 127 8.52 13.52 -0.84
CA ALA A 127 7.15 14.02 -0.73
C ALA A 127 6.11 12.89 -0.65
N ALA A 128 6.37 11.73 -1.27
CA ALA A 128 5.51 10.56 -1.16
C ALA A 128 5.59 9.85 0.19
N ILE A 129 6.71 9.99 0.92
CA ILE A 129 6.88 9.41 2.27
C ILE A 129 6.65 10.40 3.42
N ALA A 130 6.58 11.70 3.13
CA ALA A 130 6.28 12.75 4.10
C ALA A 130 4.87 12.69 4.75
N PRO A 131 3.84 12.05 4.15
CA PRO A 131 2.58 11.84 4.84
C PRO A 131 2.74 11.01 6.12
N TRP A 132 2.07 11.43 7.21
CA TRP A 132 2.20 10.86 8.55
C TRP A 132 2.00 9.33 8.60
N TRP A 133 1.16 8.77 7.72
CA TRP A 133 0.86 7.35 7.71
C TRP A 133 2.05 6.46 7.35
N VAL A 134 3.05 6.98 6.62
CA VAL A 134 4.22 6.18 6.23
C VAL A 134 5.12 5.92 7.44
N LEU A 135 5.50 6.99 8.16
CA LEU A 135 6.30 6.81 9.37
C LEU A 135 5.48 6.23 10.53
N HIS A 136 4.17 6.47 10.58
CA HIS A 136 3.29 5.73 11.49
C HIS A 136 3.32 4.23 11.22
N ALA A 137 3.22 3.79 9.95
CA ALA A 137 3.33 2.37 9.60
C ALA A 137 4.69 1.78 10.00
N VAL A 138 5.79 2.50 9.77
CA VAL A 138 7.13 2.09 10.19
C VAL A 138 7.25 2.01 11.71
N ASN A 139 6.70 3.01 12.43
CA ASN A 139 6.70 3.06 13.89
C ASN A 139 5.93 1.88 14.49
N LEU A 140 4.76 1.54 13.96
CA LEU A 140 4.00 0.36 14.37
C LEU A 140 4.70 -0.96 14.00
N GLY A 141 5.57 -0.92 12.99
CA GLY A 141 6.22 -2.10 12.42
C GLY A 141 5.35 -2.87 11.44
N GLN A 142 4.45 -2.18 10.73
CA GLN A 142 3.54 -2.75 9.73
C GLN A 142 4.25 -3.22 8.45
N VAL A 143 3.63 -4.17 7.75
CA VAL A 143 4.03 -4.62 6.40
C VAL A 143 3.59 -3.66 5.28
N ALA A 144 2.72 -2.68 5.57
CA ALA A 144 2.15 -1.76 4.58
C ALA A 144 3.20 -1.03 3.70
N PRO A 145 4.37 -0.58 4.21
CA PRO A 145 5.43 -0.01 3.36
C PRO A 145 5.99 -1.00 2.34
N LEU A 146 6.07 -2.30 2.66
CA LEU A 146 6.51 -3.34 1.73
C LEU A 146 5.47 -3.61 0.63
N VAL A 147 4.18 -3.63 0.99
CA VAL A 147 3.08 -3.73 0.01
C VAL A 147 3.14 -2.56 -0.97
N ALA A 148 3.32 -1.34 -0.45
CA ALA A 148 3.48 -0.14 -1.25
C ALA A 148 4.74 -0.20 -2.15
N ALA A 149 5.87 -0.67 -1.61
CA ALA A 149 7.10 -0.89 -2.38
C ALA A 149 6.88 -1.88 -3.54
N GLY A 150 6.15 -2.98 -3.31
CA GLY A 150 5.79 -3.95 -4.35
C GLY A 150 5.01 -3.31 -5.51
N ALA A 151 4.03 -2.46 -5.22
CA ALA A 151 3.27 -1.72 -6.23
C ALA A 151 4.14 -0.74 -7.04
N VAL A 152 5.09 -0.06 -6.37
CA VAL A 152 6.06 0.84 -7.03
C VAL A 152 7.00 0.07 -7.95
N LEU A 153 7.61 -1.01 -7.45
CA LEU A 153 8.53 -1.86 -8.22
C LEU A 153 7.81 -2.45 -9.44
N ALA A 154 6.61 -2.99 -9.24
CA ALA A 154 5.78 -3.51 -10.30
C ALA A 154 5.45 -2.46 -11.36
N THR A 155 5.20 -1.21 -10.95
CA THR A 155 4.96 -0.10 -11.89
C THR A 155 6.16 0.12 -12.81
N ARG A 156 7.37 0.21 -12.25
CA ARG A 156 8.58 0.40 -13.08
C ARG A 156 8.81 -0.79 -14.01
N LEU A 157 8.74 -2.01 -13.47
CA LEU A 157 8.99 -3.24 -14.22
C LEU A 157 7.95 -3.45 -15.34
N ALA A 158 6.69 -3.09 -15.10
CA ALA A 158 5.64 -3.13 -16.11
C ALA A 158 5.83 -2.08 -17.22
N ARG A 159 6.36 -0.89 -16.90
CA ARG A 159 6.77 0.10 -17.91
C ARG A 159 7.89 -0.45 -18.81
N GLU A 160 8.86 -1.14 -18.21
CA GLU A 160 9.98 -1.79 -18.90
C GLU A 160 9.61 -3.10 -19.61
N ARG A 161 8.32 -3.49 -19.61
CA ARG A 161 7.82 -4.77 -20.18
C ARG A 161 8.45 -6.03 -19.55
N ARG A 162 8.99 -5.91 -18.34
CA ARG A 162 9.53 -7.03 -17.54
C ARG A 162 8.40 -7.69 -16.75
N ASP A 163 7.39 -8.16 -17.48
CA ASP A 163 6.09 -8.52 -16.91
C ASP A 163 6.16 -9.60 -15.81
N LEU A 164 7.00 -10.63 -15.99
CA LEU A 164 7.16 -11.67 -14.96
C LEU A 164 7.80 -11.10 -13.69
N THR A 165 8.87 -10.31 -13.82
CA THR A 165 9.49 -9.66 -12.66
C THR A 165 8.54 -8.67 -11.99
N ALA A 166 7.67 -7.99 -12.76
CA ALA A 166 6.62 -7.15 -12.19
C ALA A 166 5.62 -7.96 -11.36
N GLY A 167 5.25 -9.16 -11.81
CA GLY A 167 4.37 -10.06 -11.07
C GLY A 167 5.03 -10.61 -9.80
N LEU A 168 6.34 -10.90 -9.84
CA LEU A 168 7.12 -11.22 -8.63
C LEU A 168 7.15 -10.03 -7.66
N ALA A 169 7.37 -8.80 -8.13
CA ALA A 169 7.32 -7.63 -7.26
C ALA A 169 5.93 -7.42 -6.64
N LEU A 170 4.85 -7.72 -7.38
CA LEU A 170 3.48 -7.71 -6.86
C LEU A 170 3.20 -8.80 -5.83
N SER A 171 4.04 -9.83 -5.67
CA SER A 171 3.78 -10.85 -4.65
C SER A 171 3.89 -10.29 -3.23
N LEU A 172 4.52 -9.12 -3.04
CA LEU A 172 4.48 -8.41 -1.76
C LEU A 172 3.06 -8.03 -1.31
N LEU A 173 2.09 -8.00 -2.22
CA LEU A 173 0.67 -7.79 -1.88
C LEU A 173 0.12 -8.92 -1.00
N TYR A 174 0.72 -10.12 -0.99
CA TYR A 174 0.29 -11.23 -0.13
C TYR A 174 0.54 -10.97 1.36
N LEU A 175 1.37 -9.98 1.72
CA LEU A 175 1.52 -9.53 3.11
C LEU A 175 0.25 -8.85 3.64
N LYS A 176 -0.54 -8.23 2.76
CA LYS A 176 -1.79 -7.58 3.15
C LYS A 176 -2.83 -7.63 2.02
N PRO A 177 -3.31 -8.83 1.65
CA PRO A 177 -4.01 -9.06 0.39
C PRO A 177 -5.31 -8.28 0.27
N ASN A 178 -6.00 -8.02 1.40
CA ASN A 178 -7.22 -7.21 1.41
C ASN A 178 -6.98 -5.79 0.87
N THR A 179 -5.88 -5.13 1.27
CA THR A 179 -5.63 -3.72 0.95
C THR A 179 -5.24 -3.46 -0.51
N ALA A 180 -4.91 -4.51 -1.28
CA ALA A 180 -4.36 -4.37 -2.63
C ALA A 180 -4.99 -5.35 -3.66
N LEU A 181 -6.09 -6.00 -3.30
CA LEU A 181 -6.67 -7.12 -4.06
C LEU A 181 -7.05 -6.76 -5.50
N VAL A 182 -7.51 -5.54 -5.77
CA VAL A 182 -8.00 -5.12 -7.09
C VAL A 182 -6.85 -4.90 -8.09
N ILE A 183 -5.61 -4.64 -7.63
CA ILE A 183 -4.44 -4.41 -8.49
C ILE A 183 -4.22 -5.54 -9.52
N PRO A 184 -4.04 -6.82 -9.11
CA PRO A 184 -3.80 -7.91 -10.06
C PRO A 184 -4.95 -8.10 -11.05
N PHE A 185 -6.20 -7.94 -10.63
CA PHE A 185 -7.37 -8.07 -11.53
C PHE A 185 -7.50 -6.89 -12.50
N ALA A 186 -7.16 -5.67 -12.07
CA ALA A 186 -7.09 -4.51 -12.94
C ALA A 186 -6.04 -4.72 -14.04
N LEU A 187 -4.88 -5.28 -13.69
CA LEU A 187 -3.82 -5.64 -14.65
C LEU A 187 -4.25 -6.76 -15.60
N LEU A 188 -4.97 -7.78 -15.08
CA LEU A 188 -5.53 -8.85 -15.90
C LEU A 188 -6.46 -8.30 -16.99
N VAL A 189 -7.42 -7.45 -16.61
CA VAL A 189 -8.36 -6.83 -17.55
C VAL A 189 -7.66 -5.83 -18.48
N ALA A 190 -6.61 -5.16 -18.03
CA ALA A 190 -5.75 -4.35 -18.88
C ALA A 190 -4.88 -5.17 -19.88
N GLY A 191 -5.04 -6.49 -19.93
CA GLY A 191 -4.31 -7.37 -20.86
C GLY A 191 -2.88 -7.70 -20.43
N ARG A 192 -2.52 -7.46 -19.16
CA ARG A 192 -1.20 -7.76 -18.59
C ARG A 192 -1.14 -9.16 -18.00
N TYR A 193 -1.54 -10.16 -18.79
CA TYR A 193 -1.70 -11.56 -18.37
C TYR A 193 -0.43 -12.15 -17.74
N ARG A 194 0.75 -11.83 -18.28
CA ARG A 194 2.03 -12.35 -17.76
C ARG A 194 2.33 -11.85 -16.35
N ILE A 195 1.97 -10.60 -16.03
CA ILE A 195 2.09 -10.05 -14.69
C ILE A 195 1.17 -10.81 -13.73
N PHE A 196 -0.09 -10.98 -14.12
CA PHE A 196 -1.09 -11.70 -13.33
C PHE A 196 -0.69 -13.16 -13.08
N VAL A 197 -0.27 -13.89 -14.11
CA VAL A 197 0.15 -15.30 -13.99
C VAL A 197 1.34 -15.44 -13.06
N SER A 198 2.35 -14.57 -13.18
CA SER A 198 3.51 -14.63 -12.28
C SER A 198 3.14 -14.34 -10.84
N TRP A 199 2.26 -13.36 -10.58
CA TRP A 199 1.75 -13.08 -9.24
C TRP A 199 0.96 -14.28 -8.69
N ALA A 200 0.03 -14.83 -9.48
CA ALA A 200 -0.80 -15.96 -9.11
C ALA A 200 0.03 -17.23 -8.83
N ALA A 201 1.07 -17.47 -9.63
CA ALA A 201 1.99 -18.60 -9.40
C ALA A 201 2.69 -18.50 -8.04
N VAL A 202 3.17 -17.32 -7.65
CA VAL A 202 3.74 -17.10 -6.31
C VAL A 202 2.67 -17.30 -5.23
N GLY A 203 1.44 -16.83 -5.46
CA GLY A 203 0.32 -17.06 -4.54
C GLY A 203 0.01 -18.53 -4.32
N ILE A 204 0.03 -19.33 -5.38
CA ILE A 204 -0.14 -20.79 -5.29
C ILE A 204 0.98 -21.40 -4.45
N VAL A 205 2.24 -21.00 -4.67
CA VAL A 205 3.37 -21.47 -3.87
C VAL A 205 3.20 -21.10 -2.40
N ILE A 206 2.79 -19.87 -2.09
CA ILE A 206 2.51 -19.42 -0.72
C ILE A 206 1.36 -20.23 -0.11
N ALA A 207 0.29 -20.48 -0.86
CA ALA A 207 -0.86 -21.25 -0.38
C ALA A 207 -0.49 -22.72 -0.09
N VAL A 208 0.30 -23.34 -0.97
CA VAL A 208 0.83 -24.70 -0.78
C VAL A 208 1.75 -24.76 0.42
N ALA A 209 2.66 -23.79 0.58
CA ALA A 209 3.53 -23.69 1.74
C ALA A 209 2.73 -23.48 3.04
N ALA A 210 1.69 -22.63 3.01
CA ALA A 210 0.83 -22.38 4.17
C ALA A 210 0.12 -23.67 4.59
N PHE A 211 -0.48 -24.37 3.64
CA PHE A 211 -1.12 -25.65 3.91
C PHE A 211 -0.14 -26.71 4.42
N GLY A 212 1.06 -26.78 3.84
CA GLY A 212 2.10 -27.74 4.26
C GLY A 212 2.67 -27.47 5.65
N LEU A 213 2.90 -26.21 6.00
CA LEU A 213 3.48 -25.81 7.29
C LEU A 213 2.45 -25.80 8.42
N MET A 214 1.23 -25.32 8.14
CA MET A 214 0.20 -25.13 9.15
C MET A 214 -0.77 -26.32 9.28
N GLY A 215 -0.86 -27.16 8.25
CA GLY A 215 -1.87 -28.20 8.13
C GLY A 215 -3.30 -27.65 8.02
N SER A 216 -4.27 -28.56 7.94
CA SER A 216 -5.70 -28.20 7.85
C SER A 216 -6.20 -27.43 9.08
N GLN A 217 -5.68 -27.77 10.27
CA GLN A 217 -6.06 -27.12 11.52
C GLN A 217 -5.60 -25.65 11.57
N GLY A 218 -4.33 -25.37 11.25
CA GLY A 218 -3.84 -23.99 11.25
C GLY A 218 -4.49 -23.13 10.16
N VAL A 219 -4.78 -23.70 8.98
CA VAL A 219 -5.56 -23.00 7.94
C VAL A 219 -6.98 -22.69 8.41
N SER A 220 -7.65 -23.65 9.06
CA SER A 220 -8.98 -23.44 9.64
C SER A 220 -8.96 -22.35 10.72
N ALA A 221 -7.93 -22.34 11.57
CA ALA A 221 -7.72 -21.30 12.58
C ALA A 221 -7.51 -19.92 11.94
N TYR A 222 -6.74 -19.80 10.86
CA TYR A 222 -6.63 -18.54 10.13
C TYR A 222 -7.97 -18.07 9.56
N LEU A 223 -8.72 -18.97 8.93
CA LEU A 223 -10.03 -18.65 8.36
C LEU A 223 -11.05 -18.26 9.44
N SER A 224 -10.96 -18.80 10.66
CA SER A 224 -11.81 -18.38 11.78
C SER A 224 -11.45 -16.98 12.26
N GLN A 225 -10.16 -16.62 12.32
CA GLN A 225 -9.73 -15.24 12.62
C GLN A 225 -10.27 -14.24 11.59
N LEU A 226 -10.25 -14.57 10.30
CA LEU A 226 -10.80 -13.71 9.24
C LEU A 226 -12.32 -13.49 9.32
N ARG A 227 -13.05 -14.40 9.96
CA ARG A 227 -14.50 -14.32 10.17
C ARG A 227 -14.86 -13.71 11.53
N GLY A 228 -13.87 -13.47 12.39
CA GLY A 228 -14.06 -12.88 13.71
C GLY A 228 -14.54 -11.43 13.63
N PRO A 229 -15.00 -10.87 14.76
CA PRO A 229 -15.35 -9.46 14.82
C PRO A 229 -14.12 -8.60 14.54
N LEU A 230 -14.31 -7.55 13.76
CA LEU A 230 -13.26 -6.57 13.54
C LEU A 230 -13.03 -5.76 14.82
N PRO A 231 -11.79 -5.33 15.11
CA PRO A 231 -11.50 -4.41 16.20
C PRO A 231 -12.32 -3.12 16.09
N GLU A 232 -12.61 -2.50 17.23
CA GLU A 232 -13.29 -1.20 17.25
C GLU A 232 -12.51 -0.16 16.45
N GLY A 233 -13.21 0.63 15.63
CA GLY A 233 -12.59 1.66 14.79
C GLY A 233 -11.93 1.16 13.49
N ALA A 234 -11.86 -0.16 13.26
CA ALA A 234 -11.29 -0.73 12.03
C ALA A 234 -12.02 -0.31 10.74
N ASN A 235 -13.25 0.20 10.86
CA ASN A 235 -14.08 0.71 9.76
C ASN A 235 -14.02 2.24 9.60
N TYR A 236 -13.23 2.99 10.40
CA TYR A 236 -13.24 4.45 10.33
C TYR A 236 -12.80 5.01 8.97
N LEU A 237 -11.89 4.33 8.29
CA LEU A 237 -11.40 4.70 6.96
C LEU A 237 -12.21 4.08 5.82
N THR A 238 -13.13 3.16 6.12
CA THR A 238 -13.92 2.51 5.07
C THR A 238 -15.09 3.40 4.67
N LEU A 239 -15.84 2.97 3.65
CA LEU A 239 -17.05 3.68 3.22
C LEU A 239 -18.04 3.86 4.37
N GLU A 240 -18.15 2.87 5.26
CA GLU A 240 -18.97 2.91 6.47
C GLU A 240 -18.58 4.07 7.39
N GLY A 241 -17.31 4.17 7.78
CA GLY A 241 -16.85 5.23 8.69
C GLY A 241 -16.80 6.62 8.05
N ALA A 242 -16.54 6.70 6.75
CA ALA A 242 -16.43 7.96 6.01
C ALA A 242 -17.78 8.57 5.66
N PHE A 243 -18.76 7.75 5.27
CA PHE A 243 -20.04 8.20 4.72
C PHE A 243 -21.26 7.77 5.55
N GLY A 244 -21.09 6.97 6.59
CA GLY A 244 -22.19 6.45 7.40
C GLY A 244 -23.11 5.48 6.63
N VAL A 245 -22.59 4.87 5.55
CA VAL A 245 -23.35 3.90 4.73
C VAL A 245 -23.06 2.48 5.20
N GLY A 246 -24.07 1.64 5.36
CA GLY A 246 -23.90 0.25 5.83
C GLY A 246 -24.72 -0.77 5.03
N GLY A 247 -24.54 -2.05 5.37
CA GLY A 247 -25.34 -3.14 4.81
C GLY A 247 -25.30 -3.22 3.29
N TRP A 248 -26.47 -3.39 2.66
CA TRP A 248 -26.59 -3.55 1.21
C TRP A 248 -26.14 -2.30 0.43
N VAL A 249 -26.29 -1.10 1.00
CA VAL A 249 -25.90 0.16 0.36
C VAL A 249 -24.38 0.22 0.21
N ALA A 250 -23.64 -0.05 1.29
CA ALA A 250 -22.18 -0.11 1.23
C ALA A 250 -21.70 -1.16 0.22
N THR A 251 -22.32 -2.34 0.20
CA THR A 251 -22.03 -3.40 -0.77
C THR A 251 -22.30 -2.97 -2.21
N ALA A 252 -23.40 -2.28 -2.48
CA ALA A 252 -23.71 -1.75 -3.81
C ALA A 252 -22.67 -0.71 -4.26
N ILE A 253 -22.27 0.20 -3.36
CA ILE A 253 -21.23 1.21 -3.65
C ILE A 253 -19.90 0.51 -3.96
N ARG A 254 -19.50 -0.50 -3.16
CA ARG A 254 -18.30 -1.31 -3.43
C ARG A 254 -18.35 -1.95 -4.81
N ALA A 255 -19.47 -2.56 -5.19
CA ALA A 255 -19.65 -3.16 -6.51
C ALA A 255 -19.48 -2.12 -7.64
N VAL A 256 -20.08 -0.94 -7.49
CA VAL A 256 -19.92 0.17 -8.45
C VAL A 256 -18.45 0.60 -8.55
N ILE A 257 -17.75 0.75 -7.42
CA ILE A 257 -16.33 1.11 -7.39
C ILE A 257 -15.50 0.07 -8.13
N VAL A 258 -15.72 -1.22 -7.89
CA VAL A 258 -15.02 -2.30 -8.60
C VAL A 258 -15.29 -2.21 -10.11
N ILE A 259 -16.55 -2.12 -10.53
CA ILE A 259 -16.93 -2.07 -11.95
C ILE A 259 -16.28 -0.87 -12.65
N VAL A 260 -16.40 0.33 -12.06
CA VAL A 260 -15.80 1.56 -12.62
C VAL A 260 -14.29 1.44 -12.69
N SER A 261 -13.65 0.87 -11.67
CA SER A 261 -12.20 0.72 -11.61
C SER A 261 -11.68 -0.27 -12.65
N ILE A 262 -12.37 -1.39 -12.83
CA ILE A 262 -12.03 -2.40 -13.86
C ILE A 262 -12.23 -1.82 -15.27
N ALA A 263 -13.33 -1.10 -15.50
CA ALA A 263 -13.56 -0.44 -16.78
C ALA A 263 -12.52 0.68 -17.05
N ALA A 264 -12.16 1.46 -16.04
CA ALA A 264 -11.10 2.47 -16.14
C ALA A 264 -9.74 1.81 -16.42
N ALA A 265 -9.39 0.72 -15.74
CA ALA A 265 -8.19 -0.06 -15.98
C ALA A 265 -8.10 -0.58 -17.42
N PHE A 266 -9.20 -1.11 -17.97
CA PHE A 266 -9.27 -1.52 -19.37
C PHE A 266 -8.95 -0.37 -20.33
N ARG A 267 -9.55 0.81 -20.11
CA ARG A 267 -9.33 1.99 -20.96
C ARG A 267 -7.91 2.57 -20.80
N LEU A 268 -7.33 2.44 -19.62
CA LEU A 268 -5.98 2.90 -19.28
C LEU A 268 -4.87 1.87 -19.58
N ARG A 269 -5.18 0.73 -20.22
CA ARG A 269 -4.26 -0.41 -20.45
C ARG A 269 -2.89 -0.09 -21.05
N HIS A 270 -2.78 1.05 -21.75
CA HIS A 270 -1.52 1.50 -22.36
C HIS A 270 -0.54 2.11 -21.35
N THR A 271 -1.01 2.47 -20.14
CA THR A 271 -0.21 3.07 -19.07
C THR A 271 -0.30 2.19 -17.82
N PRO A 272 0.55 1.16 -17.68
CA PRO A 272 0.41 0.18 -16.60
C PRO A 272 0.50 0.80 -15.20
N GLY A 273 1.27 1.88 -15.01
CA GLY A 273 1.30 2.60 -13.75
C GLY A 273 -0.07 3.13 -13.34
N LEU A 274 -0.83 3.74 -14.26
CA LEU A 274 -2.18 4.21 -13.95
C LEU A 274 -3.16 3.07 -13.67
N VAL A 275 -2.98 1.90 -14.29
CA VAL A 275 -3.77 0.70 -13.98
C VAL A 275 -3.51 0.24 -12.54
N ILE A 276 -2.23 0.21 -12.12
CA ILE A 276 -1.84 -0.12 -10.75
C ILE A 276 -2.40 0.92 -9.77
N ALA A 277 -2.31 2.21 -10.08
CA ALA A 277 -2.86 3.28 -9.24
C ALA A 277 -4.39 3.17 -9.06
N VAL A 278 -5.13 2.90 -10.15
CA VAL A 278 -6.59 2.65 -10.08
C VAL A 278 -6.87 1.43 -9.20
N GLY A 279 -6.18 0.32 -9.42
CA GLY A 279 -6.35 -0.89 -8.62
C GLY A 279 -6.02 -0.69 -7.14
N ALA A 280 -4.98 0.09 -6.84
CA ALA A 280 -4.56 0.41 -5.47
C ALA A 280 -5.67 1.18 -4.73
N ILE A 281 -6.13 2.29 -5.31
CA ILE A 281 -7.19 3.13 -4.71
C ILE A 281 -8.51 2.35 -4.59
N ALA A 282 -8.88 1.59 -5.63
CA ALA A 282 -10.07 0.76 -5.61
C ALA A 282 -10.03 -0.31 -4.51
N SER A 283 -8.85 -0.88 -4.24
CA SER A 283 -8.70 -1.87 -3.17
C SER A 283 -8.97 -1.25 -1.80
N LEU A 284 -8.38 -0.08 -1.53
CA LEU A 284 -8.58 0.64 -0.26
C LEU A 284 -10.04 1.07 -0.05
N LEU A 285 -10.73 1.47 -1.11
CA LEU A 285 -12.15 1.87 -1.03
C LEU A 285 -13.12 0.69 -0.85
N VAL A 286 -12.73 -0.53 -1.26
CA VAL A 286 -13.63 -1.68 -1.26
C VAL A 286 -13.48 -2.55 0.00
N VAL A 287 -12.39 -2.43 0.74
CA VAL A 287 -12.18 -3.25 1.94
C VAL A 287 -13.19 -2.96 3.06
N PRO A 288 -13.52 -3.98 3.87
CA PRO A 288 -14.39 -3.84 5.05
C PRO A 288 -13.67 -3.30 6.28
N TYR A 289 -12.34 -3.20 6.26
CA TYR A 289 -11.54 -2.57 7.30
C TYR A 289 -10.27 -1.96 6.69
N LEU A 290 -9.81 -0.85 7.28
CA LEU A 290 -8.60 -0.15 6.86
C LEU A 290 -8.01 0.64 8.05
N HIS A 291 -6.69 0.54 8.23
CA HIS A 291 -5.95 1.28 9.26
C HIS A 291 -5.19 2.46 8.62
N GLY A 292 -4.80 3.43 9.45
CA GLY A 292 -4.03 4.59 8.99
C GLY A 292 -2.75 4.20 8.23
N SER A 293 -2.06 3.16 8.67
CA SER A 293 -0.87 2.61 8.01
C SER A 293 -1.10 2.18 6.55
N ASP A 294 -2.32 1.77 6.21
CA ASP A 294 -2.64 1.22 4.89
C ASP A 294 -2.68 2.30 3.80
N LEU A 295 -2.81 3.57 4.21
CA LEU A 295 -2.69 4.74 3.33
C LEU A 295 -1.29 4.88 2.71
N CYS A 296 -0.29 4.09 3.14
CA CYS A 296 0.96 3.93 2.38
C CYS A 296 0.70 3.60 0.90
N LEU A 297 -0.29 2.74 0.63
CA LEU A 297 -0.64 2.36 -0.74
C LEU A 297 -1.33 3.53 -1.49
N PHE A 298 -2.13 4.35 -0.80
CA PHE A 298 -2.69 5.58 -1.36
C PHE A 298 -1.59 6.60 -1.71
N GLY A 299 -0.62 6.80 -0.82
CA GLY A 299 0.53 7.68 -1.05
C GLY A 299 1.34 7.26 -2.29
N VAL A 300 1.58 5.96 -2.45
CA VAL A 300 2.22 5.41 -3.65
C VAL A 300 1.34 5.56 -4.89
N ALA A 301 0.02 5.35 -4.81
CA ALA A 301 -0.87 5.57 -5.95
C ALA A 301 -0.82 7.03 -6.43
N ALA A 302 -0.84 8.00 -5.50
CA ALA A 302 -0.66 9.41 -5.81
C ALA A 302 0.72 9.70 -6.44
N TRP A 303 1.79 9.08 -5.94
CA TRP A 303 3.12 9.16 -6.53
C TRP A 303 3.18 8.59 -7.95
N ILE A 304 2.54 7.44 -8.21
CA ILE A 304 2.46 6.88 -9.57
C ILE A 304 1.74 7.85 -10.51
N VAL A 305 0.61 8.44 -10.07
CA VAL A 305 -0.12 9.43 -10.87
C VAL A 305 0.72 10.68 -11.12
N TRP A 306 1.50 11.15 -10.14
CA TRP A 306 2.44 12.27 -10.28
C TRP A 306 3.48 12.04 -11.38
N GLU A 307 4.03 10.83 -11.43
CA GLU A 307 5.03 10.41 -12.43
C GLU A 307 4.39 10.27 -13.83
N GLU A 308 3.20 9.67 -13.93
CA GLU A 308 2.51 9.43 -15.22
C GLU A 308 1.82 10.68 -15.79
N ARG A 309 1.49 11.67 -14.94
CA ARG A 309 0.73 12.87 -15.33
C ARG A 309 1.48 14.14 -14.95
N THR A 310 2.25 14.65 -15.90
CA THR A 310 3.09 15.86 -15.72
C THR A 310 2.32 17.18 -15.69
N ALA A 311 1.07 17.20 -16.15
CA ALA A 311 0.26 18.42 -16.19
C ALA A 311 -0.03 18.98 -14.79
N MET A 312 0.04 20.29 -14.63
CA MET A 312 -0.06 20.96 -13.33
C MET A 312 -1.39 20.71 -12.60
N ARG A 313 -2.48 20.48 -13.34
CA ARG A 313 -3.79 20.08 -12.80
C ARG A 313 -3.78 18.75 -12.02
N TRP A 314 -2.76 17.92 -12.20
CA TRP A 314 -2.54 16.69 -11.43
C TRP A 314 -1.55 16.92 -10.31
N ARG A 315 -0.42 17.56 -10.62
CA ARG A 315 0.66 17.78 -9.66
C ARG A 315 0.26 18.71 -8.51
N VAL A 316 -0.46 19.80 -8.78
CA VAL A 316 -0.88 20.74 -7.71
C VAL A 316 -1.76 20.07 -6.64
N PRO A 317 -2.88 19.39 -6.97
CA PRO A 317 -3.69 18.75 -5.95
C PRO A 317 -2.98 17.60 -5.23
N ILE A 318 -2.08 16.87 -5.90
CA ILE A 318 -1.27 15.82 -5.24
C ILE A 318 -0.27 16.45 -4.26
N ALA A 319 0.46 17.49 -4.66
CA ALA A 319 1.36 18.21 -3.77
C ALA A 319 0.62 18.82 -2.57
N ALA A 320 -0.56 19.42 -2.80
CA ALA A 320 -1.40 19.91 -1.73
C ALA A 320 -1.85 18.79 -0.78
N GLY A 321 -2.23 17.63 -1.34
CA GLY A 321 -2.56 16.43 -0.56
C GLY A 321 -1.40 15.98 0.33
N TRP A 322 -0.19 15.88 -0.22
CA TRP A 322 1.02 15.54 0.54
C TRP A 322 1.33 16.55 1.65
N LEU A 323 1.14 17.85 1.40
CA LEU A 323 1.34 18.89 2.41
C LEU A 323 0.30 18.80 3.53
N VAL A 324 -0.98 18.60 3.19
CA VAL A 324 -2.07 18.46 4.15
C VAL A 324 -1.93 17.17 4.97
N SER A 325 -1.34 16.12 4.41
CA SER A 325 -1.08 14.89 5.13
C SER A 325 0.20 14.90 5.95
N THR A 326 0.93 16.02 6.02
CA THR A 326 2.11 16.11 6.89
C THR A 326 1.69 16.17 8.37
N PRO A 327 2.53 15.67 9.28
CA PRO A 327 2.30 15.75 10.72
C PRO A 327 2.14 17.18 11.23
N TYR A 328 2.76 18.15 10.53
CA TYR A 328 2.60 19.57 10.79
C TYR A 328 1.12 19.98 10.81
N VAL A 329 0.35 19.59 9.80
CA VAL A 329 -1.08 19.93 9.71
C VAL A 329 -1.89 19.18 10.78
N ASN A 330 -1.52 17.92 11.09
CA ASN A 330 -2.15 17.15 12.16
C ASN A 330 -1.92 17.75 13.57
N SER A 331 -0.83 18.50 13.76
CA SER A 331 -0.54 19.21 15.03
C SER A 331 -1.28 20.55 15.17
N THR A 332 -2.08 20.95 14.16
CA THR A 332 -2.85 22.20 14.14
C THR A 332 -4.35 21.93 14.24
N GLY A 333 -5.16 22.99 14.43
CA GLY A 333 -6.62 22.90 14.35
C GLY A 333 -7.19 22.49 12.98
N PHE A 334 -6.34 22.33 11.95
CA PHE A 334 -6.70 21.86 10.62
C PHE A 334 -6.53 20.34 10.44
N ALA A 335 -6.22 19.60 11.51
CA ALA A 335 -6.08 18.14 11.46
C ALA A 335 -7.34 17.48 10.89
N LEU A 336 -7.17 16.72 9.82
CA LEU A 336 -8.26 15.96 9.24
C LEU A 336 -8.52 14.71 10.07
N ARG A 337 -9.79 14.52 10.46
CA ARG A 337 -10.22 13.24 11.04
C ARG A 337 -9.90 12.10 10.07
N LEU A 338 -9.54 10.96 10.62
CA LEU A 338 -9.09 9.81 9.84
C LEU A 338 -10.09 9.43 8.72
N ASN A 339 -11.38 9.45 9.03
CA ASN A 339 -12.46 9.14 8.08
C ASN A 339 -12.61 10.12 6.89
N ARG A 340 -11.91 11.25 6.88
CA ARG A 340 -11.92 12.21 5.76
C ARG A 340 -10.94 11.85 4.66
N TRP A 341 -9.95 10.99 4.92
CA TRP A 341 -8.97 10.58 3.89
C TRP A 341 -9.62 9.80 2.74
N THR A 342 -10.70 9.07 3.02
CA THR A 342 -11.52 8.38 2.01
C THR A 342 -12.05 9.33 0.93
N LEU A 343 -12.27 10.61 1.24
CA LEU A 343 -12.66 11.60 0.24
C LEU A 343 -11.57 11.86 -0.80
N PHE A 344 -10.30 11.85 -0.39
CA PHE A 344 -9.16 12.03 -1.30
C PHE A 344 -8.97 10.81 -2.19
N GLU A 345 -9.18 9.62 -1.65
CA GLU A 345 -9.18 8.36 -2.41
C GLU A 345 -10.28 8.37 -3.48
N VAL A 346 -11.52 8.70 -3.10
CA VAL A 346 -12.66 8.83 -4.03
C VAL A 346 -12.36 9.89 -5.09
N ALA A 347 -11.86 11.07 -4.70
CA ALA A 347 -11.56 12.15 -5.62
C ALA A 347 -10.51 11.74 -6.66
N LEU A 348 -9.43 11.06 -6.24
CA LEU A 348 -8.39 10.58 -7.15
C LEU A 348 -8.91 9.48 -8.08
N LEU A 349 -9.70 8.54 -7.57
CA LEU A 349 -10.32 7.50 -8.39
C LEU A 349 -11.26 8.09 -9.44
N VAL A 350 -12.13 9.02 -9.05
CA VAL A 350 -13.05 9.72 -9.96
C VAL A 350 -12.27 10.47 -11.03
N ALA A 351 -11.21 11.20 -10.66
CA ALA A 351 -10.37 11.90 -11.63
C ALA A 351 -9.73 10.95 -12.65
N LEU A 352 -9.24 9.78 -12.20
CA LEU A 352 -8.68 8.74 -13.07
C LEU A 352 -9.75 8.13 -13.98
N ALA A 353 -10.93 7.84 -13.46
CA ALA A 353 -12.07 7.34 -14.24
C ALA A 353 -12.49 8.35 -15.31
N VAL A 354 -12.65 9.63 -14.97
CA VAL A 354 -12.97 10.70 -15.94
C VAL A 354 -11.95 10.74 -17.08
N VAL A 355 -10.66 10.60 -16.77
CA VAL A 355 -9.63 10.53 -17.81
C VAL A 355 -9.70 9.25 -18.64
N ALA A 356 -10.03 8.12 -18.02
CA ALA A 356 -10.19 6.85 -18.72
C ALA A 356 -11.35 6.88 -19.73
N PHE A 357 -12.42 7.62 -19.43
CA PHE A 357 -13.63 7.71 -20.27
C PHE A 357 -13.66 8.92 -21.21
N ARG A 358 -12.70 9.85 -21.13
CA ARG A 358 -12.62 10.95 -22.10
C ARG A 358 -12.35 10.42 -23.51
N PRO A 359 -13.06 10.94 -24.54
CA PRO A 359 -12.78 10.59 -25.92
C PRO A 359 -11.31 10.89 -26.24
N ARG A 360 -10.60 9.91 -26.82
CA ARG A 360 -9.30 10.20 -27.43
C ARG A 360 -9.58 11.18 -28.56
N ARG A 361 -9.11 12.42 -28.45
CA ARG A 361 -9.05 13.30 -29.63
C ARG A 361 -8.17 12.58 -30.63
N GLU A 362 -8.77 12.07 -31.71
CA GLU A 362 -8.01 11.65 -32.88
C GLU A 362 -7.20 12.87 -33.30
N GLY A 363 -5.87 12.79 -33.20
CA GLY A 363 -5.00 13.76 -33.84
C GLY A 363 -5.34 13.77 -35.33
N PRO A 364 -5.23 14.92 -36.02
CA PRO A 364 -5.64 15.03 -37.40
C PRO A 364 -4.96 13.91 -38.20
N ARG A 365 -5.78 13.03 -38.79
CA ARG A 365 -5.33 12.11 -39.83
C ARG A 365 -4.62 13.01 -40.84
N ARG A 366 -3.30 12.85 -40.99
CA ARG A 366 -2.61 13.41 -42.15
C ARG A 366 -3.36 12.83 -43.34
N SER A 367 -4.13 13.68 -44.00
CA SER A 367 -4.69 13.41 -45.31
C SER A 367 -3.52 13.06 -46.20
N ALA A 368 -3.38 11.77 -46.51
CA ALA A 368 -2.61 11.36 -47.66
C ALA A 368 -3.43 11.77 -48.89
N SER A 369 -3.33 13.07 -49.22
CA SER A 369 -3.64 13.60 -50.54
C SER A 369 -2.31 13.84 -51.25
N ALA A 370 -1.90 12.84 -52.02
CA ALA A 370 -1.06 13.03 -53.19
C ALA A 370 -1.31 11.82 -54.09
N SER A 371 -2.50 11.80 -54.70
CA SER A 371 -2.69 11.22 -56.02
C SER A 371 -2.06 12.18 -57.04
N GLU A 372 -1.33 11.60 -57.98
CA GLU A 372 -1.16 12.08 -59.35
C GLU A 372 -0.38 13.38 -59.60
N SER A 373 0.90 13.20 -59.97
CA SER A 373 1.41 13.56 -61.30
C SER A 373 2.74 12.85 -61.58
#